data_AF-A0A8X6LZW2-F1
#
_entry.id   AF-A0A8X6LZW2-F1
#
_cell.length_a   1.000
_cell.length_b   1.000
_cell.length_c   1.000
_cell.angle_alpha   90.00
_cell.angle_beta   90.00
_cell.angle_gamma   90.00
#
_symmetry.space_group_name_H-M   'P 1'
#
loop_
_entity.id
_entity.type
_entity.pdbx_description
1 polymer ?
#
loop_
_entity_poly.entity_id
_entity_poly.type
_entity_poly.pdbx_seq_one_letter_code
_entity_poly.pdbx_strand_id
1 'polypeptide(L)'
;MTLLHVWNTDYKKIKRSDMIWLSRKLVVIYFVNTKTLRIEPNAFKEFNKLESLFITKNDIKSIESNMFPENLLELGLNTQIHAKLPKTDHNLLFRILFKSPFGKFPHLEYIQIEGNPVECDCQSKWVVGRKIPYIEGICADRKDKKKIRELEAKDFAYCP
;
A
#
# COMPACT_ATOMS: atom_id res chain seq x y z
N MET A 1 20.19 12.25 -2.83
CA MET A 1 18.82 11.72 -2.98
C MET A 1 18.60 11.36 -4.44
N THR A 2 18.20 10.13 -4.76
CA THR A 2 17.92 9.70 -6.15
C THR A 2 16.44 9.37 -6.27
N LEU A 3 15.75 10.02 -7.20
CA LEU A 3 14.30 9.92 -7.36
C LEU A 3 13.94 9.52 -8.79
N LEU A 4 12.95 8.64 -8.92
CA LEU A 4 12.28 8.33 -10.17
C LEU A 4 10.83 8.78 -10.06
N HIS A 5 10.36 9.51 -11.07
CA HIS A 5 8.96 9.87 -11.21
C HIS A 5 8.46 9.40 -12.57
N VAL A 6 7.50 8.48 -12.57
CA VAL A 6 6.80 8.00 -13.76
C VAL A 6 5.37 8.55 -13.68
N TRP A 7 5.01 9.41 -14.63
CA TRP A 7 3.70 10.07 -14.64
C TRP A 7 3.04 10.01 -16.02
N ASN A 8 1.73 9.81 -16.04
CA ASN A 8 0.86 10.01 -17.20
C ASN A 8 1.21 9.10 -18.39
N THR A 9 1.53 7.85 -18.07
CA THR A 9 1.85 6.80 -19.04
C THR A 9 0.74 5.75 -19.09
N ASP A 10 0.72 4.91 -20.12
CA ASP A 10 -0.15 3.71 -20.17
C ASP A 10 0.58 2.47 -19.62
N TYR A 11 1.26 2.63 -18.49
CA TYR A 11 2.08 1.60 -17.88
C TYR A 11 1.25 0.66 -17.00
N LYS A 12 0.44 -0.18 -17.66
CA LYS A 12 -0.57 -1.05 -17.03
C LYS A 12 -0.02 -2.06 -16.03
N LYS A 13 1.28 -2.37 -16.10
CA LYS A 13 1.90 -3.40 -15.26
C LYS A 13 3.31 -2.99 -14.89
N ILE A 14 3.60 -2.89 -13.58
CA ILE A 14 4.96 -2.70 -13.09
C ILE A 14 5.64 -4.07 -13.03
N LYS A 15 6.57 -4.32 -13.95
CA LYS A 15 7.27 -5.61 -14.06
C LYS A 15 8.68 -5.53 -13.52
N ARG A 16 9.19 -6.64 -13.00
CA ARG A 16 10.60 -6.73 -12.58
C ARG A 16 11.54 -6.51 -13.77
N SER A 17 11.21 -7.04 -14.95
CA SER A 17 12.00 -6.89 -16.19
C SER A 17 12.26 -5.44 -16.58
N ASP A 18 11.38 -4.54 -16.19
CA ASP A 18 11.46 -3.13 -16.56
C ASP A 18 12.27 -2.38 -15.49
N MET A 19 12.18 -2.84 -14.23
CA MET A 19 12.88 -2.25 -13.09
C MET A 19 14.38 -2.58 -13.03
N ILE A 20 14.82 -3.74 -13.55
CA ILE A 20 16.24 -4.14 -13.52
C ILE A 20 17.18 -3.17 -14.26
N TRP A 21 16.65 -2.39 -15.20
CA TRP A 21 17.41 -1.43 -15.99
C TRP A 21 17.56 -0.07 -15.30
N LEU A 22 16.83 0.15 -14.21
CA LEU A 22 16.87 1.40 -13.46
C LEU A 22 18.03 1.42 -12.46
N SER A 23 18.41 2.62 -12.03
CA SER A 23 19.47 2.80 -11.04
C SER A 23 19.13 2.14 -9.71
N ARG A 24 19.99 1.23 -9.25
CA ARG A 24 19.91 0.59 -7.91
C ARG A 24 20.11 1.60 -6.77
N LYS A 25 20.48 2.85 -7.07
CA LYS A 25 20.64 3.95 -6.09
C LYS A 25 19.34 4.72 -5.86
N LEU A 26 18.22 4.33 -6.48
CA LEU A 26 16.91 4.94 -6.26
C LEU A 26 16.50 4.83 -4.79
N VAL A 27 16.11 5.98 -4.24
CA VAL A 27 15.66 6.14 -2.84
C VAL A 27 14.16 6.40 -2.80
N VAL A 28 13.65 7.11 -3.81
CA VAL A 28 12.23 7.47 -3.92
C VAL A 28 11.72 7.10 -5.30
N ILE A 29 10.57 6.43 -5.36
CA ILE A 29 9.90 6.07 -6.61
C ILE A 29 8.43 6.51 -6.54
N TYR A 30 8.02 7.29 -7.55
CA TYR A 30 6.64 7.69 -7.79
C TYR A 30 6.12 7.06 -9.09
N PHE A 31 5.00 6.35 -9.02
CA PHE A 31 4.16 5.97 -10.14
C PHE A 31 2.81 6.67 -10.00
N VAL A 32 2.63 7.78 -10.71
CA VAL A 32 1.42 8.60 -10.61
C VAL A 32 0.62 8.50 -11.89
N ASN A 33 -0.68 8.22 -11.82
CA ASN A 33 -1.57 8.22 -12.99
C ASN A 33 -0.98 7.47 -14.20
N THR A 34 -0.47 6.27 -13.96
CA THR A 34 0.16 5.44 -15.00
C THR A 34 -0.77 4.32 -15.49
N LYS A 35 -2.04 4.33 -15.07
CA LYS A 35 -3.05 3.30 -15.35
C LYS A 35 -2.59 1.90 -14.92
N THR A 36 -1.72 1.83 -13.91
CA THR A 36 -1.21 0.55 -13.40
C THR A 36 -2.35 -0.27 -12.82
N LEU A 37 -2.52 -1.50 -13.33
CA LEU A 37 -3.51 -2.47 -12.87
C LEU A 37 -2.89 -3.54 -11.97
N ARG A 38 -1.61 -3.86 -12.19
CA ARG A 38 -0.89 -4.96 -11.53
C ARG A 38 0.56 -4.59 -11.25
N ILE A 39 1.09 -5.10 -10.14
CA ILE A 39 2.51 -5.05 -9.80
C ILE A 39 2.99 -6.50 -9.73
N GLU A 40 4.10 -6.82 -10.38
CA GLU A 40 4.67 -8.16 -10.24
C GLU A 40 5.27 -8.38 -8.84
N PRO A 41 5.17 -9.60 -8.29
CA PRO A 41 6.00 -10.00 -7.18
C PRO A 41 7.47 -9.63 -7.41
N ASN A 42 8.10 -9.03 -6.40
CA ASN A 42 9.50 -8.64 -6.43
C ASN A 42 9.85 -7.60 -7.51
N ALA A 43 8.88 -6.84 -8.05
CA ALA A 43 9.15 -5.79 -9.03
C ALA A 43 10.22 -4.80 -8.55
N PHE A 44 10.23 -4.47 -7.26
CA PHE A 44 11.16 -3.51 -6.65
C PHE A 44 12.35 -4.17 -5.92
N LYS A 45 12.58 -5.48 -6.07
CA LYS A 45 13.57 -6.23 -5.29
C LYS A 45 15.01 -5.74 -5.45
N GLU A 46 15.34 -5.12 -6.58
CA GLU A 46 16.72 -4.65 -6.83
C GLU A 46 17.03 -3.31 -6.13
N PHE A 47 16.04 -2.61 -5.58
CA PHE A 47 16.19 -1.29 -4.97
C PHE A 47 16.39 -1.37 -3.46
N ASN A 48 17.54 -1.89 -3.03
CA ASN A 48 17.89 -2.04 -1.61
C ASN A 48 18.01 -0.71 -0.83
N LYS A 49 17.98 0.43 -1.53
CA LYS A 49 18.01 1.78 -0.94
C LYS A 49 16.64 2.47 -1.00
N LEU A 50 15.60 1.79 -1.48
CA LEU A 50 14.29 2.39 -1.65
C LEU A 50 13.64 2.60 -0.29
N GLU A 51 13.47 3.86 0.10
CA GLU A 51 12.84 4.26 1.35
C GLU A 51 11.38 4.65 1.14
N SER A 52 11.07 5.27 -0.01
CA SER A 52 9.74 5.78 -0.30
C SER A 52 9.20 5.26 -1.62
N LEU A 53 8.02 4.64 -1.57
CA LEU A 53 7.31 4.14 -2.74
C LEU A 53 5.87 4.66 -2.76
N PHE A 54 5.54 5.41 -3.81
CA PHE A 54 4.22 5.97 -3.99
C PHE A 54 3.66 5.53 -5.34
N ILE A 55 2.55 4.81 -5.30
CA ILE A 55 1.81 4.37 -6.48
C ILE A 55 0.41 4.97 -6.38
N THR A 56 0.25 6.19 -6.88
CA THR A 56 -0.92 7.02 -6.63
C THR A 56 -1.73 7.28 -7.91
N LYS A 57 -3.05 7.43 -7.78
CA LYS A 57 -3.98 7.63 -8.90
C LYS A 57 -3.88 6.52 -9.95
N ASN A 58 -3.73 5.27 -9.50
CA ASN A 58 -3.71 4.08 -10.35
C ASN A 58 -4.92 3.19 -10.06
N ASP A 59 -5.09 2.16 -10.89
CA ASP A 59 -6.24 1.25 -10.92
C ASP A 59 -5.85 -0.15 -10.43
N ILE A 60 -4.98 -0.22 -9.42
CA ILE A 60 -4.42 -1.49 -8.92
C ILE A 60 -5.55 -2.36 -8.39
N LYS A 61 -5.67 -3.58 -8.94
CA LYS A 61 -6.74 -4.52 -8.58
C LYS A 61 -6.39 -5.42 -7.40
N SER A 62 -5.10 -5.70 -7.21
CA SER A 62 -4.60 -6.59 -6.17
C SER A 62 -3.21 -6.18 -5.75
N ILE A 63 -2.90 -6.39 -4.47
CA ILE A 63 -1.60 -6.11 -3.88
C ILE A 63 -1.18 -7.32 -3.07
N GLU A 64 0.04 -7.80 -3.29
CA GLU A 64 0.68 -8.93 -2.61
C GLU A 64 1.92 -8.49 -1.82
N SER A 65 2.23 -9.20 -0.74
CA SER A 65 3.21 -8.72 0.23
C SER A 65 4.58 -8.64 -0.42
N ASN A 66 4.93 -9.65 -1.22
CA ASN A 66 6.13 -9.76 -2.05
C ASN A 66 6.28 -8.68 -3.13
N MET A 67 5.30 -7.81 -3.38
CA MET A 67 5.40 -6.75 -4.38
C MET A 67 6.31 -5.61 -3.93
N PHE A 68 6.38 -5.34 -2.63
CA PHE A 68 7.13 -4.21 -2.05
C PHE A 68 8.38 -4.66 -1.28
N PRO A 69 9.43 -3.82 -1.23
CA PRO A 69 10.61 -4.10 -0.44
C PRO A 69 10.39 -3.79 1.04
N GLU A 70 11.11 -4.50 1.91
CA GLU A 70 10.87 -4.51 3.37
C GLU A 70 11.40 -3.26 4.08
N ASN A 71 12.37 -2.59 3.47
CA ASN A 71 13.07 -1.43 4.02
C ASN A 71 12.34 -0.09 3.77
N LEU A 72 11.07 -0.12 3.36
CA LEU A 72 10.28 1.10 3.15
C LEU A 72 10.01 1.82 4.48
N LEU A 73 10.24 3.12 4.46
CA LEU A 73 9.82 4.09 5.47
C LEU A 73 8.45 4.67 5.10
N GLU A 74 8.19 4.86 3.80
CA GLU A 74 6.97 5.49 3.30
C GLU A 74 6.33 4.62 2.20
N LEU A 75 5.03 4.35 2.35
CA LEU A 75 4.24 3.62 1.36
C LEU A 75 2.93 4.34 1.07
N GLY A 76 2.80 4.86 -0.15
CA GLY A 76 1.56 5.42 -0.67
C GLY A 76 0.93 4.53 -1.72
N LEU A 77 -0.28 4.06 -1.49
CA LEU A 77 -1.06 3.23 -2.40
C LEU A 77 -2.43 3.86 -2.67
N ASN A 78 -2.48 5.18 -2.80
CA ASN A 78 -3.72 5.89 -3.09
C ASN A 78 -4.24 5.50 -4.48
N THR A 79 -5.31 4.71 -4.53
CA THR A 79 -5.95 4.32 -5.77
C THR A 79 -7.23 5.12 -5.98
N GLN A 80 -7.63 5.29 -7.24
CA GLN A 80 -8.97 5.75 -7.58
C GLN A 80 -9.92 4.55 -7.60
N ILE A 81 -9.92 3.69 -6.57
CA ILE A 81 -10.89 2.60 -6.50
C ILE A 81 -12.28 3.21 -6.19
N HIS A 82 -12.91 3.73 -7.24
CA HIS A 82 -14.33 4.02 -7.26
C HIS A 82 -15.09 2.72 -7.07
N ALA A 83 -15.40 2.34 -5.82
CA ALA A 83 -16.60 1.60 -5.40
C ALA A 83 -17.08 0.39 -6.25
N LYS A 84 -16.22 -0.25 -7.04
CA LYS A 84 -16.59 -1.28 -8.03
C LYS A 84 -15.91 -2.64 -7.80
N LEU A 85 -15.06 -2.77 -6.78
CA LEU A 85 -14.66 -4.10 -6.35
C LEU A 85 -15.86 -4.76 -5.66
N PRO A 86 -16.22 -6.01 -6.05
CA PRO A 86 -17.26 -6.76 -5.36
C PRO A 86 -16.96 -6.78 -3.86
N LYS A 87 -17.96 -6.55 -3.01
CA LYS A 87 -17.84 -6.65 -1.54
C LYS A 87 -17.26 -7.99 -1.06
N THR A 88 -17.33 -9.02 -1.91
CA THR A 88 -16.82 -10.38 -1.68
C THR A 88 -15.32 -10.54 -1.93
N ASP A 89 -14.68 -9.62 -2.66
CA ASP A 89 -13.23 -9.56 -2.77
C ASP A 89 -12.69 -8.75 -1.58
N HIS A 90 -12.79 -9.34 -0.38
CA HIS A 90 -12.19 -8.82 0.85
C HIS A 90 -10.81 -8.23 0.53
N ASN A 91 -10.68 -6.91 0.69
CA ASN A 91 -9.58 -6.10 0.18
C ASN A 91 -8.23 -6.83 0.26
N LEU A 92 -7.75 -7.33 -0.88
CA LEU A 92 -6.44 -7.98 -0.97
C LEU A 92 -5.33 -7.06 -0.46
N LEU A 93 -5.43 -5.76 -0.78
CA LEU A 93 -4.56 -4.69 -0.30
C LEU A 93 -4.42 -4.70 1.22
N PHE A 94 -5.52 -5.00 1.90
CA PHE A 94 -5.59 -5.06 3.34
C PHE A 94 -5.11 -6.40 3.90
N ARG A 95 -5.56 -7.52 3.33
CA ARG A 95 -5.10 -8.85 3.75
C ARG A 95 -3.57 -8.98 3.66
N ILE A 96 -2.93 -8.25 2.76
CA ILE A 96 -1.51 -8.40 2.47
C ILE A 96 -0.62 -7.43 3.26
N LEU A 97 -1.03 -6.17 3.44
CA LEU A 97 -0.33 -5.29 4.36
C LEU A 97 -0.55 -5.75 5.81
N PHE A 98 -1.74 -6.29 6.11
CA PHE A 98 -2.22 -6.42 7.48
C PHE A 98 -2.38 -7.86 8.02
N LYS A 99 -2.21 -8.97 7.27
CA LYS A 99 -2.25 -10.34 7.86
C LYS A 99 -0.97 -10.81 8.55
N SER A 100 0.13 -10.06 8.54
CA SER A 100 1.33 -10.48 9.28
C SER A 100 1.41 -9.70 10.59
N PRO A 101 1.24 -10.36 11.76
CA PRO A 101 1.28 -9.69 13.05
C PRO A 101 2.66 -9.08 13.40
N PHE A 102 3.72 -9.33 12.61
CA PHE A 102 5.08 -8.81 12.87
C PHE A 102 6.01 -8.53 11.66
N GLY A 103 5.70 -8.94 10.42
CA GLY A 103 6.82 -9.40 9.56
C GLY A 103 7.50 -8.41 8.62
N LYS A 104 6.75 -7.69 7.77
CA LYS A 104 7.35 -7.33 6.47
C LYS A 104 7.98 -5.95 6.37
N PHE A 105 7.41 -4.91 6.97
CA PHE A 105 7.89 -3.54 6.79
C PHE A 105 8.29 -2.92 8.12
N PRO A 106 9.34 -3.40 8.83
CA PRO A 106 9.62 -3.05 10.22
C PRO A 106 9.91 -1.56 10.47
N HIS A 107 10.29 -0.83 9.41
CA HIS A 107 10.65 0.59 9.50
C HIS A 107 9.58 1.55 8.95
N LEU A 108 8.42 1.04 8.55
CA LEU A 108 7.34 1.85 7.99
C LEU A 108 6.82 2.89 9.00
N GLU A 109 6.90 4.16 8.62
CA GLU A 109 6.54 5.33 9.42
C GLU A 109 5.39 6.14 8.81
N TYR A 110 5.22 6.05 7.49
CA TYR A 110 4.19 6.77 6.74
C TYR A 110 3.42 5.81 5.83
N ILE A 111 2.09 5.82 5.95
CA ILE A 111 1.18 5.06 5.10
C ILE A 111 0.10 6.00 4.54
N GLN A 112 -0.05 6.02 3.22
CA GLN A 112 -1.16 6.68 2.55
C GLN A 112 -1.98 5.68 1.74
N ILE A 113 -3.21 5.40 2.19
CA ILE A 113 -4.14 4.43 1.59
C ILE A 113 -5.54 5.02 1.39
N GLU A 114 -5.67 6.34 1.39
CA GLU A 114 -6.91 7.01 1.00
C GLU A 114 -7.39 6.54 -0.38
N GLY A 115 -8.71 6.55 -0.59
CA GLY A 115 -9.33 6.06 -1.83
C GLY A 115 -9.43 4.54 -1.95
N ASN A 116 -8.86 3.77 -1.01
CA ASN A 116 -9.03 2.32 -0.94
C ASN A 116 -10.17 1.93 0.02
N PRO A 117 -10.93 0.86 -0.26
CA PRO A 117 -12.02 0.44 0.62
C PRO A 117 -11.54 -0.36 1.84
N VAL A 118 -10.60 0.16 2.63
CA VAL A 118 -9.95 -0.53 3.78
C VAL A 118 -10.97 -1.13 4.77
N GLU A 119 -10.86 -2.42 5.12
CA GLU A 119 -11.80 -3.10 6.04
C GLU A 119 -11.16 -3.26 7.43
N CYS A 120 -11.57 -2.50 8.44
CA CYS A 120 -10.87 -2.46 9.73
C CYS A 120 -11.32 -3.56 10.70
N ASP A 121 -10.93 -4.80 10.39
CA ASP A 121 -11.24 -5.99 11.17
C ASP A 121 -10.14 -6.37 12.19
N CYS A 122 -10.34 -7.48 12.89
CA CYS A 122 -9.38 -8.02 13.85
C CYS A 122 -7.99 -8.33 13.30
N GLN A 123 -7.86 -8.61 12.01
CA GLN A 123 -6.58 -8.94 11.39
C GLN A 123 -5.70 -7.70 11.29
N SER A 124 -6.29 -6.51 11.31
CA SER A 124 -5.59 -5.24 11.27
C SER A 124 -5.45 -4.52 12.60
N LYS A 125 -5.83 -5.17 13.69
CA LYS A 125 -5.65 -4.63 15.04
C LYS A 125 -4.20 -4.22 15.35
N TRP A 126 -3.22 -4.81 14.68
CA TRP A 126 -1.81 -4.45 14.86
C TRP A 126 -1.50 -3.01 14.46
N VAL A 127 -2.28 -2.37 13.58
CA VAL A 127 -2.03 -1.01 13.07
C VAL A 127 -1.97 -0.01 14.21
N VAL A 128 -2.92 -0.11 15.14
CA VAL A 128 -2.96 0.72 16.35
C VAL A 128 -1.94 0.28 17.39
N GLY A 129 -1.57 -1.00 17.42
CA GLY A 129 -0.51 -1.52 18.30
C GLY A 129 0.89 -1.03 17.90
N ARG A 130 1.13 -0.85 16.60
CA ARG A 130 2.43 -0.43 16.05
C ARG A 130 2.70 1.06 16.19
N LYS A 131 1.66 1.88 16.42
CA LYS A 131 1.78 3.35 16.55
C LYS A 131 2.55 3.97 15.37
N ILE A 132 2.20 3.57 14.13
CA ILE A 132 2.78 4.20 12.94
C ILE A 132 2.50 5.71 13.02
N PRO A 133 3.52 6.58 12.97
CA PRO A 133 3.35 8.02 13.18
C PRO A 133 2.33 8.67 12.25
N TYR A 134 2.31 8.26 10.98
CA TYR A 134 1.43 8.84 9.97
C TYR A 134 0.69 7.75 9.19
N ILE A 135 -0.64 7.70 9.38
CA ILE A 135 -1.54 6.85 8.59
C ILE A 135 -2.69 7.69 8.06
N GLU A 136 -2.78 7.78 6.74
CA GLU A 136 -3.86 8.42 6.00
C GLU A 136 -4.76 7.36 5.37
N GLY A 137 -6.01 7.30 5.81
CA GLY A 137 -7.00 6.33 5.33
C GLY A 137 -8.24 6.30 6.23
N ILE A 138 -9.33 5.76 5.69
CA ILE A 138 -10.60 5.55 6.38
C ILE A 138 -11.03 4.10 6.25
N CYS A 139 -11.73 3.58 7.25
CA CYS A 139 -12.33 2.25 7.20
C CYS A 139 -13.64 2.29 6.41
N ALA A 140 -13.76 1.49 5.36
CA ALA A 140 -14.91 1.44 4.47
C ALA A 140 -16.10 0.64 5.04
N ASP A 141 -15.83 -0.27 5.97
CA ASP A 141 -16.82 -1.05 6.72
C ASP A 141 -17.55 -0.24 7.80
N ARG A 142 -17.04 0.96 8.13
CA ARG A 142 -17.58 1.80 9.19
C ARG A 142 -18.47 2.94 8.66
N LYS A 143 -19.62 3.14 9.31
CA LYS A 143 -20.56 4.23 9.00
C LYS A 143 -20.07 5.61 9.47
N ASP A 144 -19.25 5.65 10.51
CA ASP A 144 -18.75 6.88 11.13
C ASP A 144 -17.62 7.56 10.33
N LYS A 145 -17.09 6.89 9.29
CA LYS A 145 -16.00 7.37 8.41
C LYS A 145 -14.80 7.90 9.19
N LYS A 146 -14.55 7.38 10.39
CA LYS A 146 -13.38 7.76 11.19
C LYS A 146 -12.08 7.43 10.45
N LYS A 147 -11.07 8.28 10.66
CA LYS A 147 -9.73 8.01 10.15
C LYS A 147 -9.11 6.85 10.92
N ILE A 148 -8.31 6.02 10.25
CA ILE A 148 -7.65 4.86 10.89
C ILE A 148 -6.82 5.28 12.11
N ARG A 149 -6.15 6.42 12.04
CA ARG A 149 -5.34 7.01 13.13
C ARG A 149 -6.16 7.39 14.38
N GLU A 150 -7.49 7.53 14.25
CA GLU A 150 -8.41 7.92 15.33
C GLU A 150 -9.08 6.70 15.97
N LEU A 151 -8.76 5.49 15.50
CA LEU A 151 -9.31 4.24 16.02
C LEU A 151 -8.44 3.66 17.13
N GLU A 152 -9.08 2.88 17.99
CA GLU A 152 -8.43 2.16 19.09
C GLU A 152 -8.48 0.65 18.87
N ALA A 153 -7.72 -0.12 19.63
CA ALA A 153 -7.66 -1.58 19.51
C ALA A 153 -9.03 -2.28 19.64
N LYS A 154 -10.01 -1.66 20.30
CA LYS A 154 -11.39 -2.15 20.43
C LYS A 154 -12.21 -2.01 19.13
N ASP A 155 -11.86 -1.05 18.28
CA ASP A 155 -12.52 -0.83 16.99
C ASP A 155 -12.20 -1.92 15.97
N PHE A 156 -11.16 -2.72 16.24
CA PHE A 156 -10.70 -3.87 15.46
C PHE A 156 -11.05 -5.20 16.15
N ALA A 157 -12.16 -5.31 16.89
CA ALA A 157 -12.45 -6.52 17.66
C ALA A 157 -13.16 -7.62 16.86
N TYR A 158 -13.78 -7.28 15.72
CA TYR A 158 -14.61 -8.20 14.94
C TYR A 158 -13.81 -8.86 13.81
N CYS A 159 -13.93 -10.18 13.66
CA CYS A 159 -13.50 -10.90 12.46
C CYS A 159 -14.76 -11.46 11.76
N PRO A 160 -15.00 -11.15 10.49
CA PRO A 160 -16.02 -11.85 9.69
C PRO A 160 -15.64 -13.31 9.39
#